data_AF-A0AAV3ZID0-F1
#
_entry.id   AF-A0AAV3ZID0-F1
#
_cell.length_a   1.000
_cell.length_b   1.000
_cell.length_c   1.000
_cell.angle_alpha   90.00
_cell.angle_beta   90.00
_cell.angle_gamma   90.00
#
_symmetry.space_group_name_H-M   'P 1'
#
loop_
_entity.id
_entity.type
_entity.pdbx_description
1 polymer ?
#
loop_
_entity_poly.entity_id
_entity_poly.type
_entity_poly.pdbx_seq_one_letter_code
_entity_poly.pdbx_strand_id
1 'polypeptide(L)' 'PFSDIIQLTDVHEGIIVRTIQRLHETLSDVRNAARLIGDRTLAQKMEDSMEMIKRDIVFAASLYTQ' A
#
# COMPACT_ATOMS: atom_id res chain seq x y z
N PRO A 1 14.48 5.76 -1.93
CA PRO A 1 13.56 6.88 -2.25
C PRO A 1 12.65 6.53 -3.43
N PHE A 2 11.55 7.25 -3.69
CA PHE A 2 10.66 6.92 -4.83
C PHE A 2 11.39 6.99 -6.18
N SER A 3 12.38 7.89 -6.31
CA SER A 3 13.26 7.99 -7.49
C SER A 3 13.93 6.67 -7.88
N ASP A 4 14.33 5.86 -6.90
CA ASP A 4 15.04 4.60 -7.14
C ASP A 4 14.08 3.55 -7.69
N ILE A 5 12.80 3.61 -7.32
CA ILE A 5 11.75 2.70 -7.80
C ILE A 5 11.45 2.99 -9.28
N ILE A 6 11.42 4.28 -9.66
CA ILE A 6 11.21 4.69 -11.05
C ILE A 6 12.32 4.14 -11.96
N GLN A 7 13.56 4.05 -11.46
CA GLN A 7 14.68 3.52 -12.25
C GLN A 7 14.64 2.00 -12.46
N LEU A 8 13.81 1.26 -11.71
CA LEU A 8 13.70 -0.19 -11.84
C LEU A 8 12.78 -0.62 -13.00
N THR A 9 11.92 0.28 -13.49
CA THR A 9 10.86 -0.06 -14.44
C THR A 9 10.56 1.12 -15.37
N ASP A 10 10.28 0.86 -16.65
CA ASP A 10 9.84 1.89 -17.61
C ASP A 10 8.34 2.26 -17.48
N VAL A 11 7.70 1.85 -16.38
CA VAL A 11 6.27 2.12 -16.12
C VAL A 11 6.11 3.54 -15.59
N HIS A 12 5.06 4.23 -16.04
CA HIS A 12 4.74 5.59 -15.62
C HIS A 12 4.50 5.67 -14.09
N GLU A 13 4.99 6.74 -13.46
CA GLU A 13 4.97 6.96 -12.02
C GLU A 13 3.55 6.92 -11.45
N GLY A 14 2.58 7.48 -12.19
CA GLY A 14 1.17 7.47 -11.80
C GLY A 14 0.57 6.06 -11.74
N ILE A 15 1.04 5.14 -12.58
CA ILE A 15 0.62 3.72 -12.54
C ILE A 15 1.26 3.03 -11.33
N ILE A 16 2.52 3.31 -11.04
CA ILE A 16 3.23 2.79 -9.87
C ILE A 16 2.49 3.22 -8.59
N VAL A 17 2.21 4.52 -8.43
CA VAL A 17 1.48 5.06 -7.27
C VAL A 17 0.09 4.42 -7.14
N ARG A 18 -0.67 4.36 -8.24
CA ARG A 18 -2.01 3.76 -8.24
C ARG A 18 -1.98 2.27 -7.87
N THR A 19 -0.98 1.54 -8.35
CA THR A 19 -0.84 0.10 -8.06
C THR A 19 -0.50 -0.12 -6.59
N ILE A 20 0.37 0.72 -6.00
CA ILE A 20 0.70 0.64 -4.58
C ILE A 20 -0.53 0.98 -3.71
N GLN A 21 -1.31 2.01 -4.07
CA GLN A 21 -2.55 2.35 -3.36
C GLN A 21 -3.56 1.19 -3.40
N ARG A 22 -3.78 0.59 -4.58
CA ARG A 22 -4.66 -0.58 -4.74
C ARG A 22 -4.15 -1.80 -3.97
N LEU A 23 -2.83 -1.99 -3.90
CA LEU A 23 -2.22 -3.04 -3.09
C LEU A 23 -2.54 -2.82 -1.60
N HIS A 24 -2.42 -1.58 -1.11
CA HIS A 24 -2.77 -1.25 0.27
C HIS A 24 -4.26 -1.51 0.57
N GLU A 25 -5.17 -1.17 -0.33
CA GLU A 25 -6.60 -1.52 -0.20
C GLU A 25 -6.79 -3.04 -0.13
N THR A 26 -6.14 -3.79 -1.02
CA THR A 26 -6.20 -5.26 -1.03
C THR A 26 -5.69 -5.87 0.28
N LEU A 27 -4.62 -5.33 0.85
CA LEU A 27 -4.10 -5.76 2.16
C LEU A 27 -5.11 -5.52 3.29
N SER A 28 -5.84 -4.40 3.25
CA SER A 28 -6.92 -4.12 4.20
C SER A 28 -8.03 -5.17 4.12
N ASP A 29 -8.43 -5.56 2.91
CA ASP A 29 -9.45 -6.59 2.71
C ASP A 29 -8.98 -7.96 3.21
N VAL A 30 -7.74 -8.34 2.92
CA VAL A 30 -7.15 -9.60 3.39
C VAL A 30 -7.01 -9.61 4.91
N ARG A 31 -6.63 -8.50 5.54
CA ARG A 31 -6.61 -8.37 7.01
C ARG A 31 -7.99 -8.61 7.60
N ASN A 32 -9.04 -8.03 7.02
CA ASN A 32 -10.41 -8.20 7.50
C ASN A 32 -10.88 -9.66 7.33
N ALA A 33 -10.56 -10.28 6.20
CA ALA A 33 -10.84 -11.71 5.96
C ALA A 33 -10.08 -12.61 6.95
N ALA A 34 -8.81 -12.32 7.23
CA ALA A 34 -8.00 -13.05 8.21
C ALA A 34 -8.59 -12.95 9.62
N ARG A 35 -9.04 -11.75 10.02
CA ARG A 35 -9.75 -11.54 11.30
C ARG A 35 -11.05 -12.33 11.38
N LEU A 36 -11.81 -12.40 10.28
CA LEU A 36 -13.06 -13.18 10.20
C LEU A 36 -12.80 -14.69 10.35
N ILE A 37 -11.74 -15.20 9.73
CA ILE A 37 -11.33 -16.61 9.82
C ILE A 37 -10.73 -16.95 11.20
N GLY A 38 -10.23 -15.94 11.93
CA GLY A 38 -9.59 -16.11 13.23
C GLY A 38 -8.06 -16.30 13.16
N ASP A 39 -7.45 -16.10 11.99
CA ASP A 39 -5.99 -16.17 11.83
C ASP A 39 -5.35 -14.82 12.22
N ARG A 40 -4.89 -14.75 13.47
CA ARG A 40 -4.22 -13.57 14.03
C ARG A 40 -2.84 -13.33 13.42
N THR A 41 -2.13 -14.38 13.01
CA THR A 41 -0.79 -14.25 12.45
C THR A 41 -0.85 -13.62 11.08
N LEU A 42 -1.81 -14.06 10.25
CA LEU A 42 -2.06 -13.46 8.94
C LEU A 42 -2.52 -12.01 9.09
N ALA A 43 -3.46 -11.73 10.00
CA ALA A 43 -3.93 -10.37 10.25
C ALA A 43 -2.79 -9.42 10.65
N GLN A 44 -1.92 -9.84 11.57
CA GLN A 44 -0.77 -9.03 11.99
C GLN A 44 0.22 -8.80 10.83
N LYS A 45 0.56 -9.84 10.06
CA LYS A 45 1.43 -9.70 8.89
C LYS A 45 0.89 -8.72 7.85
N MET A 46 -0.43 -8.70 7.64
CA MET A 46 -1.06 -7.73 6.74
C MET A 46 -0.97 -6.31 7.29
N GLU A 47 -1.20 -6.13 8.60
CA GLU A 47 -1.07 -4.82 9.28
C GLU A 47 0.36 -4.27 9.14
N ASP A 48 1.38 -5.08 9.44
CA ASP A 48 2.79 -4.71 9.32
C ASP A 48 3.15 -4.35 7.87
N SER A 49 2.63 -5.12 6.90
CA SER A 49 2.84 -4.86 5.47
C SER A 49 2.22 -3.53 5.03
N MET A 50 1.01 -3.22 5.52
CA MET A 50 0.36 -1.94 5.24
C MET A 50 1.18 -0.77 5.78
N GLU A 51 1.69 -0.87 7.00
CA GLU A 51 2.51 0.17 7.62
C GLU A 51 3.85 0.38 6.88
N MET A 52 4.47 -0.69 6.40
CA MET A 52 5.70 -0.61 5.59
C MET A 52 5.48 0.10 4.24
N ILE A 53 4.30 -0.07 3.65
CA ILE A 53 3.95 0.50 2.33
C ILE A 53 3.49 1.96 2.45
N LYS A 54 2.93 2.36 3.58
CA LYS A 54 2.37 3.70 3.81
C LYS A 54 3.47 4.75 4.04
N ARG A 55 4.18 5.13 2.97
CA ARG A 55 5.30 6.08 3.03
C ARG A 55 5.25 7.12 1.90
N ASP A 56 5.70 8.32 2.24
CA ASP A 56 6.08 9.41 1.31
C ASP A 56 4.99 9.78 0.28
N ILE A 57 5.42 10.04 -0.96
CA ILE A 57 4.63 10.64 -2.04
C ILE A 57 3.44 9.77 -2.50
N VAL A 58 3.48 8.47 -2.21
CA VAL A 58 2.43 7.51 -2.62
C VAL A 58 1.13 7.72 -1.84
N PHE A 59 1.22 8.29 -0.64
CA PHE A 59 0.08 8.59 0.24
C PHE A 59 -0.03 10.09 0.59
N ALA A 60 0.58 10.96 -0.22
CA ALA A 60 0.42 12.40 -0.04
C ALA A 60 -1.06 12.81 -0.16
N ALA A 61 -1.51 13.69 0.74
CA ALA A 61 -2.89 14.19 0.72
C ALA A 61 -3.17 14.95 -0.59
N SER A 62 -4.41 14.87 -1.07
CA SER A 62 -4.85 15.66 -2.22
C SER A 62 -4.69 17.16 -1.93
N LEU A 63 -4.13 17.87 -2.90
CA LEU A 63 -3.93 19.32 -2.86
C LEU A 63 -5.25 20.12 -2.80
N TYR A 64 -6.39 19.49 -3.11
CA TYR A 64 -7.71 20.11 -3.07
C TYR A 64 -8.42 19.97 -1.71
N THR A 65 -7.85 19.22 -0.77
CA THR A 65 -8.45 18.92 0.54
C THR A 65 -7.62 19.43 1.72
N GLN A 66 -6.62 20.28 1.47
CA GLN A 66 -5.89 21.03 2.50
C GLN A 66 -6.36 22.48 2.59
#